data_AF-V4P678-F1
#
_entry.id   AF-V4P678-F1
#
_cell.length_a   1.000
_cell.length_b   1.000
_cell.length_c   1.000
_cell.angle_alpha   90.00
_cell.angle_beta   90.00
_cell.angle_gamma   90.00
#
_symmetry.space_group_name_H-M   'P 1'
#
loop_
_entity.id
_entity.type
_entity.pdbx_description
1 polymer ?
#
loop_
_entity_poly.entity_id
_entity_poly.type
_entity_poly.pdbx_seq_one_letter_code
_entity_poly.pdbx_strand_id
1 'polypeptide(L)'
;MSKPASRPSLADRLAAVAGPQISPSAVIEKEAAQAVKAQAPKISSAATREPEPEPASVSSVTKARVGKTMIAGYFTPQMARAVKMLAVERDTTVQALIGEGLDAVLHKHGKHPMGER
;
A
#
# COMPACT_ATOMS: atom_id res chain seq x y z
N MET A 1 17.09 -37.70 -38.51
CA MET A 1 18.07 -36.81 -37.84
C MET A 1 17.35 -35.56 -37.34
N SER A 2 17.18 -35.38 -36.03
CA SER A 2 16.57 -34.17 -35.45
C SER A 2 17.66 -33.21 -34.96
N LYS A 3 17.67 -31.99 -35.49
CA LYS A 3 18.56 -30.89 -35.08
C LYS A 3 18.11 -30.32 -33.72
N PRO A 4 19.02 -29.98 -32.78
CA PRO A 4 18.63 -29.29 -31.56
C PRO A 4 18.42 -27.78 -31.82
N ALA A 5 17.33 -27.23 -31.29
CA ALA A 5 17.06 -25.79 -31.31
C ALA A 5 18.01 -25.05 -30.35
N SER A 6 18.75 -24.09 -30.88
CA SER A 6 19.68 -23.24 -30.13
C SER A 6 18.91 -22.29 -29.21
N ARG A 7 19.23 -22.30 -27.90
CA ARG A 7 18.64 -21.38 -26.91
C ARG A 7 19.33 -20.01 -27.04
N PRO A 8 18.57 -18.89 -27.03
CA PRO A 8 19.14 -17.55 -27.15
C PRO A 8 20.07 -17.23 -25.97
N SER A 9 21.14 -16.49 -26.26
CA SER A 9 22.20 -16.21 -25.29
C SER A 9 21.76 -15.14 -24.28
N LEU A 10 22.46 -15.08 -23.14
CA LEU A 10 22.24 -14.05 -22.12
C LEU A 10 22.47 -12.63 -22.68
N ALA A 11 23.36 -12.49 -23.68
CA ALA A 11 23.63 -11.22 -24.35
C ALA A 11 22.41 -10.70 -25.13
N ASP A 12 21.66 -11.59 -25.81
CA ASP A 12 20.44 -11.23 -26.53
C ASP A 12 19.33 -10.74 -25.59
N ARG A 13 19.29 -11.27 -24.36
CA ARG A 13 18.34 -10.83 -23.33
C ARG A 13 18.67 -9.47 -22.75
N LEU A 14 19.95 -9.08 -22.72
CA LEU A 14 20.35 -7.77 -22.21
C LEU A 14 20.04 -6.64 -23.20
N ALA A 15 20.13 -6.89 -24.51
CA ALA A 15 19.82 -5.90 -25.54
C ALA A 15 18.33 -5.50 -25.57
N ALA A 16 17.42 -6.38 -25.11
CA ALA A 16 15.97 -6.13 -25.14
C ALA A 16 15.44 -5.20 -24.02
N VAL A 17 16.25 -4.89 -23.01
CA VAL A 17 15.87 -3.96 -21.90
C VAL A 17 16.16 -2.50 -22.25
N ALA A 18 16.93 -2.23 -23.30
CA ALA A 18 17.25 -0.88 -23.76
C ALA A 18 16.15 -0.31 -24.68
N GLY A 19 14.95 -0.09 -24.12
CA GLY A 19 13.93 0.75 -24.73
C GLY A 19 14.31 2.25 -24.69
N PRO A 20 13.73 3.10 -25.55
CA PRO A 20 14.18 4.47 -25.79
C PRO A 20 14.08 5.36 -24.54
N GLN A 21 15.19 6.06 -24.28
CA GLN A 21 15.37 7.08 -23.24
C GLN A 21 14.37 8.23 -23.45
N ILE A 22 13.42 8.38 -22.53
CA ILE A 22 12.56 9.57 -22.47
C ILE A 22 13.22 10.54 -21.48
N SER A 23 13.92 11.53 -22.01
CA SER A 23 14.53 12.62 -21.23
C SER A 23 13.45 13.47 -20.55
N PRO A 24 13.52 13.75 -19.24
CA PRO A 24 12.47 14.44 -18.48
C PRO A 24 12.42 15.97 -18.62
N SER A 25 13.01 16.59 -19.64
CA SER A 25 13.22 18.04 -19.69
C SER A 25 12.23 18.86 -20.54
N ALA A 26 11.04 18.35 -20.90
CA ALA A 26 10.13 19.08 -21.81
C ALA A 26 8.63 19.09 -21.47
N VAL A 27 8.20 18.69 -20.25
CA VAL A 27 6.77 18.69 -19.87
C VAL A 27 6.35 19.83 -18.93
N ILE A 28 7.24 20.79 -18.64
CA ILE A 28 6.93 21.97 -17.83
C ILE A 28 6.95 23.20 -18.75
N GLU A 29 5.86 23.44 -19.50
CA GLU A 29 5.42 24.78 -19.98
C GLU A 29 4.35 24.68 -21.09
N LYS A 30 3.20 24.01 -20.87
CA LYS A 30 2.00 24.34 -21.66
C LYS A 30 0.67 23.76 -21.18
N GLU A 31 0.19 24.08 -19.98
CA GLU A 31 -1.27 24.00 -19.75
C GLU A 31 -1.74 24.79 -18.51
N ALA A 32 -1.30 26.04 -18.40
CA ALA A 32 -2.04 27.02 -17.62
C ALA A 32 -3.09 27.67 -18.56
N ALA A 33 -4.36 27.41 -18.23
CA ALA A 33 -5.57 28.12 -18.66
C ALA A 33 -6.11 27.88 -20.10
N GLN A 34 -7.00 26.88 -20.26
CA GLN A 34 -8.35 27.13 -20.79
C GLN A 34 -9.31 25.93 -20.69
N ALA A 35 -10.59 26.27 -20.47
CA ALA A 35 -11.81 25.50 -20.76
C ALA A 35 -12.34 24.52 -19.70
N VAL A 36 -13.10 25.10 -18.77
CA VAL A 36 -14.28 24.49 -18.15
C VAL A 36 -15.27 24.05 -19.25
N LYS A 37 -15.33 22.75 -19.60
CA LYS A 37 -16.57 22.10 -20.07
C LYS A 37 -16.43 20.56 -20.13
N ALA A 38 -17.25 19.91 -19.32
CA ALA A 38 -17.87 18.60 -19.57
C ALA A 38 -16.97 17.43 -20.02
N GLN A 39 -16.62 16.57 -19.06
CA GLN A 39 -16.81 15.13 -19.27
C GLN A 39 -17.10 14.43 -17.94
N ALA A 40 -18.39 14.45 -17.58
CA ALA A 40 -18.94 13.48 -16.66
C ALA A 40 -18.71 12.08 -17.27
N PRO A 41 -18.17 11.10 -16.52
CA PRO A 41 -18.17 9.74 -17.00
C PRO A 41 -19.62 9.31 -17.15
N LYS A 42 -20.00 9.01 -18.40
CA LYS A 42 -21.31 8.47 -18.75
C LYS A 42 -21.46 7.14 -18.02
N ILE A 43 -22.25 7.17 -16.94
CA ILE A 43 -22.79 5.98 -16.30
C ILE A 43 -23.72 5.36 -17.33
N SER A 44 -23.22 4.40 -18.10
CA SER A 44 -24.06 3.60 -18.97
C SER A 44 -24.97 2.75 -18.08
N SER A 45 -26.23 3.16 -17.99
CA SER A 45 -27.30 2.32 -17.44
C SER A 45 -27.43 1.07 -18.31
N ALA A 46 -26.98 -0.07 -17.77
CA ALA A 46 -27.29 -1.37 -18.29
C ALA A 46 -27.94 -2.18 -17.17
N ALA A 47 -29.26 -2.36 -17.31
CA ALA A 47 -30.11 -3.34 -16.67
C ALA A 47 -30.04 -3.45 -15.14
N THR A 48 -31.12 -3.04 -14.49
CA THR A 48 -31.57 -3.60 -13.21
C THR A 48 -31.61 -5.13 -13.31
N ARG A 49 -30.50 -5.77 -12.96
CA ARG A 49 -30.53 -7.09 -12.34
C ARG A 49 -30.69 -6.83 -10.85
N GLU A 50 -31.79 -7.32 -10.32
CA GLU A 50 -32.00 -7.53 -8.89
C GLU A 50 -30.73 -8.14 -8.30
N PRO A 51 -30.11 -7.52 -7.27
CA PRO A 51 -28.91 -8.07 -6.67
C PRO A 51 -29.30 -9.37 -5.95
N GLU A 52 -29.06 -10.49 -6.61
CA GLU A 52 -28.98 -11.79 -5.96
C GLU A 52 -27.93 -11.66 -4.85
N PRO A 53 -28.23 -12.08 -3.61
CA PRO A 53 -27.31 -11.89 -2.49
C PRO A 53 -26.08 -12.77 -2.73
N GLU A 54 -25.00 -12.18 -3.26
CA GLU A 54 -23.69 -12.82 -3.24
C GLU A 54 -23.38 -13.19 -1.78
N PRO A 55 -22.91 -14.43 -1.50
CA PRO A 55 -22.64 -14.85 -0.15
C PRO A 55 -21.58 -13.91 0.42
N ALA A 56 -21.97 -13.12 1.42
CA ALA A 56 -21.07 -12.27 2.17
C ALA A 56 -19.84 -13.09 2.56
N SER A 57 -18.68 -12.77 1.99
CA SER A 57 -17.45 -13.47 2.30
C SER A 57 -17.25 -13.33 3.81
N VAL A 58 -17.42 -14.43 4.54
CA VAL A 58 -17.13 -14.50 5.97
C VAL A 58 -15.63 -14.24 6.11
N SER A 59 -15.27 -12.98 6.37
CA SER A 59 -13.90 -12.58 6.62
C SER A 59 -13.46 -13.33 7.87
N SER A 60 -12.64 -14.37 7.69
CA SER A 60 -12.10 -15.13 8.80
C SER A 60 -11.32 -14.17 9.70
N VAL A 61 -11.74 -14.06 10.96
CA VAL A 61 -11.01 -13.25 11.94
C VAL A 61 -9.62 -13.85 12.06
N THR A 62 -8.59 -13.08 11.66
CA THR A 62 -7.21 -13.52 11.78
C THR A 62 -6.90 -13.80 13.26
N LYS A 63 -6.28 -14.96 13.56
CA LYS A 63 -5.96 -15.38 14.93
C LYS A 63 -5.22 -14.30 15.75
N ALA A 64 -4.44 -13.46 15.09
CA ALA A 64 -3.73 -12.34 15.71
C ALA A 64 -4.64 -11.26 16.33
N ARG A 65 -5.91 -11.18 15.95
CA ARG A 65 -6.89 -10.17 16.42
C ARG A 65 -7.88 -10.71 17.45
N VAL A 66 -7.86 -12.01 17.74
CA VAL A 66 -8.77 -12.61 18.73
C VAL A 66 -8.46 -12.02 20.12
N GLY A 67 -9.47 -11.45 20.77
CA GLY A 67 -9.32 -10.80 22.08
C GLY A 67 -8.62 -9.45 22.06
N LYS A 68 -8.35 -8.87 20.88
CA LYS A 68 -7.69 -7.57 20.74
C LYS A 68 -8.63 -6.54 20.12
N THR A 69 -8.59 -5.32 20.64
CA THR A 69 -9.34 -4.17 20.09
C THR A 69 -8.40 -3.29 19.27
N MET A 70 -8.85 -2.83 18.10
CA MET A 70 -8.07 -1.90 17.28
C MET A 70 -8.06 -0.50 17.91
N ILE A 71 -6.86 0.06 18.06
CA ILE A 71 -6.64 1.46 18.41
C ILE A 71 -5.98 2.13 17.20
N ALA A 72 -6.61 3.16 16.64
CA ALA A 72 -6.15 3.84 15.42
C ALA A 72 -6.23 5.36 15.55
N GLY A 73 -5.37 6.06 14.81
CA GLY A 73 -5.34 7.52 14.71
C GLY A 73 -4.82 7.96 13.34
N TYR A 74 -5.16 9.19 12.95
CA TYR A 74 -4.65 9.81 11.72
C TYR A 74 -3.32 10.50 11.99
N PHE A 75 -2.32 10.20 11.17
CA PHE A 75 -0.98 10.78 11.25
C PHE A 75 -0.51 11.21 9.87
N THR A 76 0.49 12.10 9.82
CA THR A 76 1.09 12.50 8.56
C THR A 76 1.84 11.32 7.91
N PRO A 77 2.00 11.31 6.57
CA PRO A 77 2.78 10.28 5.89
C PRO A 77 4.23 10.20 6.37
N GLN A 78 4.80 11.35 6.76
CA GLN A 78 6.16 11.44 7.30
C GLN A 78 6.29 10.71 8.64
N MET A 79 5.33 10.92 9.55
CA MET A 79 5.30 10.22 10.84
C MET A 79 5.17 8.71 10.66
N ALA A 80 4.27 8.27 9.79
CA ALA A 80 4.09 6.85 9.48
C ALA A 80 5.38 6.21 8.93
N ARG A 81 6.15 6.95 8.12
CA ARG A 81 7.46 6.49 7.62
C ARG A 81 8.49 6.39 8.75
N ALA A 82 8.61 7.42 9.59
CA ALA A 82 9.55 7.44 10.70
C ALA A 82 9.32 6.27 11.67
N VAL A 83 8.05 6.01 12.03
CA VAL A 83 7.68 4.88 12.91
C VAL A 83 8.07 3.53 12.30
N LYS A 84 7.85 3.33 11.00
CA LYS A 84 8.23 2.09 10.31
C LYS A 84 9.75 1.91 10.26
N MET A 85 10.50 2.97 9.97
CA MET A 85 11.96 2.91 9.96
C MET A 85 12.52 2.57 11.34
N LEU A 86 12.00 3.21 12.40
CA LEU A 86 12.43 2.93 13.76
C LEU A 86 12.12 1.47 14.19
N ALA A 87 11.01 0.90 13.73
CA ALA A 87 10.69 -0.50 13.98
C ALA A 87 11.70 -1.44 13.32
N VAL A 88 12.12 -1.15 12.09
CA VAL A 88 13.15 -1.91 11.37
C VAL A 88 14.51 -1.76 12.06
N GLU A 89 14.91 -0.55 12.46
CA GLU A 89 16.17 -0.29 13.16
C GLU A 89 16.28 -1.01 14.52
N ARG A 90 15.14 -1.22 15.19
CA ARG A 90 15.06 -1.91 16.49
C ARG A 90 14.68 -3.39 16.39
N ASP A 91 14.67 -3.97 15.18
CA ASP A 91 14.25 -5.36 14.92
C ASP A 91 12.93 -5.75 15.62
N THR A 92 11.95 -4.85 15.57
CA THR A 92 10.66 -5.01 16.23
C THR A 92 9.49 -4.73 15.30
N THR A 93 8.27 -5.02 15.76
CA THR A 93 7.06 -4.71 14.98
C THR A 93 6.57 -3.30 15.28
N VAL A 94 5.89 -2.68 14.32
CA VAL A 94 5.23 -1.38 14.53
C VAL A 94 4.20 -1.47 15.67
N GLN A 95 3.52 -2.61 15.83
CA GLN A 95 2.58 -2.83 16.92
C GLN A 95 3.28 -2.80 18.29
N ALA A 96 4.40 -3.51 18.43
CA ALA A 96 5.18 -3.54 19.66
C ALA A 96 5.71 -2.15 20.04
N LEU A 97 6.18 -1.39 19.05
CA LEU A 97 6.69 -0.04 19.24
C LEU A 97 5.59 0.94 19.68
N ILE A 98 4.41 0.85 19.08
CA ILE A 98 3.25 1.63 19.50
C ILE A 98 2.81 1.21 20.92
N GLY A 99 2.81 -0.09 21.22
CA GLY A 99 2.51 -0.62 22.56
C GLY A 99 3.44 -0.05 23.64
N GLU A 100 4.76 -0.05 23.39
CA GLU A 100 5.76 0.57 24.27
C GLU A 100 5.50 2.07 24.47
N GLY A 101 5.16 2.79 23.39
CA GLY A 101 4.82 4.21 23.47
C GLY A 101 3.56 4.48 24.31
N LEU A 102 2.52 3.65 24.14
CA LEU A 102 1.28 3.73 24.92
C LEU A 102 1.54 3.43 26.40
N ASP A 103 2.34 2.40 26.70
CA ASP A 103 2.75 2.08 28.07
C ASP A 103 3.48 3.24 28.74
N ALA A 104 4.37 3.92 28.01
CA ALA A 104 5.07 5.10 28.52
C ALA A 104 4.11 6.27 28.83
N VAL A 105 3.06 6.45 28.03
CA VAL A 105 2.01 7.45 28.29
C VAL A 105 1.20 7.05 29.52
N LEU A 106 0.74 5.80 29.60
CA LEU A 106 -0.02 5.28 30.74
C LEU A 106 0.76 5.44 32.05
N HIS A 107 2.03 5.08 32.04
CA HIS A 107 2.92 5.21 33.20
C HIS A 107 3.03 6.66 33.68
N LYS A 108 3.20 7.63 32.76
CA LYS A 108 3.24 9.07 33.09
C LYS A 108 1.95 9.58 33.74
N HIS A 109 0.83 8.90 33.50
CA HIS A 109 -0.48 9.23 34.10
C HIS A 109 -0.83 8.35 35.31
N GLY A 110 0.14 7.63 35.88
CA GLY A 110 -0.07 6.77 37.05
C GLY A 110 -0.93 5.54 36.77
N LYS A 111 -1.05 5.13 35.50
CA LYS A 111 -1.73 3.89 35.09
C LYS A 111 -0.73 2.77 34.93
N HIS A 112 -1.19 1.53 35.14
CA HIS A 112 -0.37 0.34 34.93
C HIS A 112 -0.12 0.13 33.41
N PRO A 113 1.11 -0.15 32.98
CA PRO A 113 1.39 -0.50 31.58
C PRO A 113 0.68 -1.81 31.21
N MET A 114 0.20 -1.93 29.98
CA MET A 114 -0.50 -3.13 29.51
C MET A 114 0.46 -4.19 28.97
N GLY A 115 1.70 -3.79 28.59
CA GLY A 115 2.74 -4.72 28.19
C GLY A 115 2.46 -5.43 26.85
N GLU A 116 1.59 -4.86 26.02
CA GLU A 116 1.29 -5.42 24.70
C GLU A 116 2.48 -5.22 23.75
N ARG A 117 3.13 -6.31 23.35
CA ARG A 117 4.25 -6.34 22.39
C ARG A 117 4.04 -7.40 21.31
#